data_AF-A0A941UWD2-F1
#
_entry.id   AF-A0A941UWD2-F1
#
_cell.length_a   1.000
_cell.length_b   1.000
_cell.length_c   1.000
_cell.angle_alpha   90.00
_cell.angle_beta   90.00
_cell.angle_gamma   90.00
#
_symmetry.space_group_name_H-M   'P 1'
#
loop_
_entity.id
_entity.type
_entity.pdbx_description
1 polymer ?
#
loop_
_entity_poly.entity_id
_entity_poly.type
_entity_poly.pdbx_seq_one_letter_code
_entity_poly.pdbx_strand_id
1 'polypeptide(L)'
;MGKEEMDLSPRQLLRQMFDAAIRSAQPALCLPPHLPPPPRGRTLVLGAGKASAAMAHALEEHWSGELSGLVVTRYGHGVPCSRIEIVEAAHPVPDAAGLAAAVRIQALARGLTEDDLVICLISGGGSALLALPAEGITLADKQAVNRALLASGASIREMNCVRRHLSAIKGGRLAAACHPAQVVSLLISDVPGDDPIDIASGPTVADSTTCADALDVIRRYGIEMPPAVEDVLRSGRGESVKPGDPRLARAETRLVATPQMALDAAAA
;
A
#
# COMPACT_ATOMS: atom_id res chain seq x y z
N MET A 1 -2.84 43.74 -35.41
CA MET A 1 -3.82 42.69 -35.07
C MET A 1 -3.43 42.15 -33.71
N GLY A 2 -4.10 42.64 -32.67
CA GLY A 2 -3.70 42.45 -31.28
C GLY A 2 -3.80 41.00 -30.85
N LYS A 3 -2.78 40.51 -30.15
CA LYS A 3 -2.90 39.33 -29.30
C LYS A 3 -3.81 39.75 -28.14
N GLU A 4 -5.04 39.26 -28.13
CA GLU A 4 -5.82 39.20 -26.89
C GLU A 4 -5.11 38.18 -25.98
N GLU A 5 -4.15 38.63 -25.18
CA GLU A 5 -3.80 37.94 -23.95
C GLU A 5 -5.08 37.95 -23.10
N MET A 6 -5.77 36.81 -23.05
CA MET A 6 -6.83 36.61 -22.07
C MET A 6 -6.19 36.67 -20.69
N ASP A 7 -6.22 37.86 -20.08
CA ASP A 7 -5.78 38.07 -18.71
C ASP A 7 -6.73 37.30 -17.79
N LEU A 8 -6.33 36.08 -17.42
CA LEU A 8 -7.09 35.26 -16.49
C LEU A 8 -7.17 36.01 -15.16
N SER A 9 -8.39 36.20 -14.65
CA SER A 9 -8.50 36.73 -13.29
C SER A 9 -7.73 35.83 -12.31
N PRO A 10 -7.16 36.37 -11.22
CA PRO A 10 -6.42 35.56 -10.24
C PRO A 10 -7.21 34.34 -9.75
N ARG A 11 -8.53 34.49 -9.60
CA ARG A 11 -9.42 33.38 -9.21
C ARG A 11 -9.50 32.28 -10.27
N GLN A 12 -9.57 32.64 -11.55
CA GLN A 12 -9.60 31.66 -12.65
C GLN A 12 -8.27 30.91 -12.75
N LEU A 13 -7.15 31.63 -12.63
CA LEU A 13 -5.82 31.02 -12.61
C LEU A 13 -5.70 30.02 -11.45
N LEU A 14 -5.96 30.45 -10.21
CA LEU A 14 -5.89 29.57 -9.03
C LEU A 14 -6.81 28.36 -9.14
N ARG A 15 -8.00 28.52 -9.75
CA ARG A 15 -8.91 27.41 -9.98
C ARG A 15 -8.37 26.42 -11.00
N GLN A 16 -7.80 26.89 -12.11
CA GLN A 16 -7.19 26.03 -13.13
C GLN A 16 -6.00 25.25 -12.55
N MET A 17 -5.14 25.90 -11.77
CA MET A 17 -4.02 25.25 -11.07
C MET A 17 -4.53 24.16 -10.12
N PHE A 18 -5.56 24.44 -9.32
CA PHE A 18 -6.18 23.47 -8.44
C PHE A 18 -6.77 22.27 -9.21
N ASP A 19 -7.53 22.52 -10.28
CA ASP A 19 -8.13 21.47 -11.09
C ASP A 19 -7.05 20.64 -11.82
N ALA A 20 -5.91 21.23 -12.20
CA ALA A 20 -4.75 20.50 -12.74
C ALA A 20 -4.10 19.60 -11.69
N ALA A 21 -3.85 20.12 -10.48
CA ALA A 21 -3.32 19.34 -9.35
C ALA A 21 -4.21 18.13 -9.05
N ILE A 22 -5.53 18.32 -8.94
CA ILE A 22 -6.48 17.25 -8.67
C ILE A 22 -6.49 16.21 -9.80
N ARG A 23 -6.54 16.65 -11.07
CA ARG A 23 -6.52 15.73 -12.22
C ARG A 23 -5.28 14.84 -12.27
N SER A 24 -4.12 15.38 -11.89
CA SER A 24 -2.86 14.61 -11.87
C SER A 24 -2.89 13.38 -10.94
N ALA A 25 -3.77 13.40 -9.92
CA ALA A 25 -3.90 12.33 -8.94
C ALA A 25 -5.17 11.47 -9.12
N GLN A 26 -5.97 11.71 -10.16
CA GLN A 26 -7.17 10.91 -10.43
C GLN A 26 -6.77 9.54 -11.02
N PRO A 27 -7.13 8.40 -10.38
CA PRO A 27 -6.70 7.08 -10.84
C PRO A 27 -7.03 6.77 -12.31
N ALA A 28 -8.20 7.23 -12.81
CA ALA A 28 -8.60 7.04 -14.20
C ALA A 28 -7.66 7.74 -15.21
N LEU A 29 -6.93 8.77 -14.79
CA LEU A 29 -6.04 9.54 -15.65
C LEU A 29 -4.57 9.17 -15.43
N CYS A 30 -4.15 9.01 -14.18
CA CYS A 30 -2.75 8.77 -13.87
C CYS A 30 -2.35 7.29 -13.94
N LEU A 31 -3.26 6.34 -13.73
CA LEU A 31 -2.92 4.91 -13.72
C LEU A 31 -2.57 4.32 -15.10
N PRO A 32 -3.33 4.59 -16.19
CA PRO A 32 -3.14 3.88 -17.46
C PRO A 32 -1.71 3.94 -18.04
N PRO A 33 -0.99 5.08 -18.01
CA PRO A 33 0.40 5.16 -18.50
C PRO A 33 1.39 4.25 -17.75
N HIS A 34 1.04 3.80 -16.54
CA HIS A 34 1.89 2.97 -15.70
C HIS A 34 1.50 1.49 -15.73
N LEU A 35 0.54 1.07 -16.55
CA LEU A 35 0.16 -0.34 -16.65
C LEU A 35 1.25 -1.14 -17.40
N PRO A 36 1.72 -2.27 -16.85
CA PRO A 36 2.59 -3.18 -17.60
C PRO A 36 1.81 -3.90 -18.71
N PRO A 37 2.47 -4.51 -19.70
CA PRO A 37 1.79 -5.39 -20.65
C PRO A 37 1.25 -6.64 -19.93
N PRO A 38 0.16 -7.26 -20.44
CA PRO A 38 -0.31 -8.54 -19.92
C PRO A 38 0.76 -9.64 -20.02
N PRO A 39 0.83 -10.55 -19.03
CA PRO A 39 1.79 -11.64 -19.04
C PRO A 39 1.31 -12.81 -19.92
N ARG A 40 2.10 -13.89 -19.99
CA ARG A 40 1.67 -15.14 -20.65
C ARG A 40 0.65 -15.92 -19.82
N GLY A 41 0.82 -15.91 -18.50
CA GLY A 41 -0.05 -16.54 -17.53
C GLY A 41 -1.20 -15.62 -17.12
N ARG A 42 -1.64 -15.73 -15.85
CA ARG A 42 -2.76 -14.93 -15.35
C ARG A 42 -2.29 -13.59 -14.76
N THR A 43 -3.19 -12.61 -14.80
CA THR A 43 -3.04 -11.34 -14.09
C THR A 43 -3.84 -11.39 -12.79
N LEU A 44 -3.17 -11.16 -11.67
CA LEU A 44 -3.78 -11.05 -10.34
C LEU A 44 -3.66 -9.61 -9.84
N VAL A 45 -4.78 -9.01 -9.45
CA VAL A 45 -4.79 -7.65 -8.87
C VAL A 45 -5.02 -7.74 -7.37
N LEU A 46 -4.08 -7.22 -6.59
CA LEU A 46 -4.16 -7.16 -5.13
C LEU A 46 -4.00 -5.72 -4.69
N GLY A 47 -4.60 -5.30 -3.59
CA GLY A 47 -4.40 -3.92 -3.18
C GLY A 47 -5.13 -3.50 -1.95
N ALA A 48 -4.72 -2.35 -1.42
CA ALA A 48 -5.48 -1.67 -0.40
C ALA A 48 -5.12 -0.19 -0.29
N GLY A 49 -6.10 0.59 0.14
CA GLY A 49 -5.95 2.02 0.37
C GLY A 49 -7.21 2.79 0.01
N LYS A 50 -7.27 4.05 0.43
CA LYS A 50 -8.42 4.96 0.21
C LYS A 50 -8.76 5.13 -1.28
N ALA A 51 -7.76 5.11 -2.17
CA ALA A 51 -7.94 5.26 -3.61
C ALA A 51 -7.94 3.91 -4.36
N SER A 52 -7.64 2.81 -3.66
CA SER A 52 -7.38 1.51 -4.31
C SER A 52 -8.58 0.96 -5.09
N ALA A 53 -9.81 1.16 -4.61
CA ALA A 53 -11.01 0.76 -5.37
C ALA A 53 -11.17 1.53 -6.69
N ALA A 54 -10.89 2.84 -6.68
CA ALA A 54 -10.89 3.64 -7.91
C ALA A 54 -9.74 3.27 -8.85
N MET A 55 -8.57 2.91 -8.29
CA MET A 55 -7.46 2.36 -9.07
C MET A 55 -7.83 1.01 -9.70
N ALA A 56 -8.52 0.13 -8.96
CA ALA A 56 -8.96 -1.17 -9.46
C ALA A 56 -9.93 -1.01 -10.64
N HIS A 57 -10.91 -0.13 -10.50
CA HIS A 57 -11.84 0.21 -11.56
C HIS A 57 -11.12 0.77 -12.79
N ALA A 58 -10.20 1.73 -12.61
CA ALA A 58 -9.42 2.29 -13.70
C ALA A 58 -8.55 1.24 -14.40
N LEU A 59 -7.97 0.30 -13.65
CA LEU A 59 -7.22 -0.81 -14.21
C LEU A 59 -8.12 -1.70 -15.06
N GLU A 60 -9.30 -2.09 -14.57
CA GLU A 60 -10.23 -2.93 -15.35
C GLU A 60 -10.60 -2.30 -16.69
N GLU A 61 -10.89 -1.00 -16.73
CA GLU A 61 -11.27 -0.28 -17.96
C GLU A 61 -10.15 -0.27 -19.01
N HIS A 62 -8.89 -0.33 -18.58
CA HIS A 62 -7.73 -0.23 -19.47
C HIS A 62 -7.00 -1.57 -19.68
N TRP A 63 -7.43 -2.65 -19.01
CA TRP A 63 -6.78 -3.95 -19.10
C TRP A 63 -7.42 -4.84 -20.15
N SER A 64 -6.64 -5.18 -21.18
CA SER A 64 -7.08 -5.97 -22.34
C SER A 64 -7.07 -7.49 -22.14
N GLY A 65 -6.54 -7.99 -21.01
CA GLY A 65 -6.43 -9.42 -20.72
C GLY A 65 -7.42 -9.92 -19.67
N GLU A 66 -7.40 -11.23 -19.42
CA GLU A 66 -8.06 -11.81 -18.25
C GLU A 66 -7.35 -11.33 -16.97
N LEU A 67 -8.15 -10.95 -15.98
CA LEU A 67 -7.68 -10.59 -14.66
C LEU A 67 -8.68 -11.07 -13.61
N SER A 68 -8.19 -11.30 -12.40
CA SER A 68 -9.01 -11.44 -11.20
C SER A 68 -8.29 -10.77 -10.04
N GLY A 69 -8.97 -10.54 -8.92
CA GLY A 69 -8.31 -9.87 -7.81
C GLY A 69 -9.18 -9.58 -6.60
N LEU A 70 -8.53 -9.04 -5.58
CA LEU A 70 -9.18 -8.52 -4.37
C LEU A 70 -8.49 -7.21 -3.96
N VAL A 71 -9.27 -6.15 -3.83
CA VAL A 71 -8.80 -4.84 -3.37
C VAL A 71 -9.62 -4.36 -2.17
N VAL A 72 -8.94 -3.81 -1.16
CA VAL A 72 -9.56 -3.35 0.09
C VAL A 72 -9.59 -1.83 0.18
N THR A 73 -10.79 -1.25 0.32
CA THR A 73 -10.99 0.19 0.55
C THR A 73 -11.72 0.44 1.86
N ARG A 74 -11.94 1.71 2.18
CA ARG A 74 -12.69 2.12 3.38
C ARG A 74 -14.21 2.03 3.16
N TYR A 75 -15.00 1.83 4.21
CA TYR A 75 -16.46 1.80 4.11
C TYR A 75 -17.06 3.01 3.39
N GLY A 76 -18.02 2.77 2.51
CA GLY A 76 -18.69 3.78 1.68
C GLY A 76 -17.86 4.30 0.51
N HIS A 77 -16.75 3.64 0.18
CA HIS A 77 -15.85 4.03 -0.91
C HIS A 77 -15.62 2.91 -1.93
N GLY A 78 -16.40 1.84 -1.87
CA GLY A 78 -16.47 0.82 -2.90
C GLY A 78 -16.79 1.43 -4.26
N VAL A 79 -16.16 0.90 -5.30
CA VAL A 79 -16.42 1.23 -6.70
C VAL A 79 -16.76 -0.07 -7.40
N PRO A 80 -17.84 -0.15 -8.20
CA PRO A 80 -18.19 -1.39 -8.88
C PRO A 80 -17.07 -1.82 -9.82
N CYS A 81 -16.63 -3.06 -9.66
CA CYS A 81 -15.67 -3.74 -10.51
C CYS A 81 -16.28 -5.09 -10.94
N SER A 82 -16.03 -5.51 -12.17
CA SER A 82 -16.65 -6.72 -12.72
C SER A 82 -15.82 -7.99 -12.49
N ARG A 83 -14.50 -7.84 -12.35
CA ARG A 83 -13.52 -8.95 -12.30
C ARG A 83 -12.67 -8.93 -11.01
N ILE A 84 -12.51 -7.76 -10.40
CA ILE A 84 -11.82 -7.53 -9.13
C ILE A 84 -12.88 -7.39 -8.04
N GLU A 85 -12.75 -8.19 -6.98
CA GLU A 85 -13.59 -8.04 -5.81
C GLU A 85 -13.16 -6.83 -4.98
N ILE A 86 -14.12 -5.97 -4.65
CA ILE A 86 -13.91 -4.83 -3.76
C ILE A 86 -14.46 -5.14 -2.38
N VAL A 87 -13.59 -5.16 -1.38
CA VAL A 87 -13.95 -5.34 0.03
C VAL A 87 -13.80 -4.01 0.76
N GLU A 88 -14.75 -3.70 1.64
CA GLU A 88 -14.66 -2.53 2.50
C GLU A 88 -14.27 -2.93 3.93
N ALA A 89 -13.41 -2.13 4.56
CA ALA A 89 -12.94 -2.34 5.92
C ALA A 89 -12.72 -1.02 6.68
N ALA A 90 -12.48 -1.11 7.99
CA ALA A 90 -12.29 0.06 8.83
C ALA A 90 -10.92 0.74 8.63
N HIS A 91 -10.96 2.07 8.65
CA HIS A 91 -9.79 2.96 8.73
C HIS A 91 -10.20 4.18 9.58
N PRO A 92 -9.36 4.67 10.52
CA PRO A 92 -7.92 4.40 10.65
C PRO A 92 -7.57 3.21 11.58
N VAL A 93 -8.54 2.67 12.33
CA VAL A 93 -8.31 1.52 13.22
C VAL A 93 -8.76 0.24 12.50
N PRO A 94 -7.89 -0.78 12.39
CA PRO A 94 -8.24 -2.05 11.76
C PRO A 94 -9.43 -2.77 12.41
N ASP A 95 -10.20 -3.51 11.63
CA ASP A 95 -11.31 -4.36 12.07
C ASP A 95 -11.20 -5.80 11.54
N ALA A 96 -12.22 -6.61 11.83
CA ALA A 96 -12.28 -8.00 11.40
C ALA A 96 -12.43 -8.17 9.88
N ALA A 97 -13.09 -7.21 9.20
CA ALA A 97 -13.24 -7.23 7.74
C ALA A 97 -11.88 -7.05 7.05
N GLY A 98 -11.07 -6.09 7.52
CA GLY A 98 -9.72 -5.87 7.02
C GLY A 98 -8.80 -7.07 7.28
N LEU A 99 -8.92 -7.72 8.44
CA LEU A 99 -8.21 -8.98 8.72
C LEU A 99 -8.61 -10.09 7.75
N ALA A 100 -9.91 -10.35 7.57
CA ALA A 100 -10.41 -11.39 6.69
C ALA A 100 -9.98 -11.15 5.23
N ALA A 101 -10.04 -9.91 4.76
CA ALA A 101 -9.55 -9.54 3.43
C ALA A 101 -8.04 -9.75 3.27
N ALA A 102 -7.24 -9.38 4.28
CA ALA A 102 -5.80 -9.57 4.23
C ALA A 102 -5.39 -11.06 4.25
N VAL A 103 -6.12 -11.92 4.97
CA VAL A 103 -5.95 -13.39 4.90
C VAL A 103 -6.19 -13.89 3.48
N ARG A 104 -7.28 -13.44 2.84
CA ARG A 104 -7.63 -13.83 1.46
C ARG A 104 -6.60 -13.35 0.45
N ILE A 105 -6.13 -12.10 0.56
CA ILE A 105 -5.05 -11.56 -0.28
C ILE A 105 -3.78 -12.42 -0.13
N GLN A 106 -3.39 -12.77 1.09
CA GLN A 106 -2.21 -13.61 1.30
C GLN A 106 -2.39 -15.02 0.71
N ALA A 107 -3.61 -15.57 0.71
CA ALA A 107 -3.89 -16.84 0.07
C ALA A 107 -3.83 -16.76 -1.47
N LEU A 108 -4.40 -15.70 -2.06
CA LEU A 108 -4.37 -15.44 -3.50
C LEU A 108 -2.94 -15.24 -4.04
N ALA A 109 -2.05 -14.67 -3.23
CA ALA A 109 -0.65 -14.47 -3.59
C ALA A 109 0.15 -15.77 -3.76
N ARG A 110 -0.35 -16.92 -3.29
CA ARG A 110 0.38 -18.20 -3.33
C ARG A 110 0.12 -19.00 -4.61
N GLY A 111 1.06 -19.89 -4.95
CA GLY A 111 0.91 -20.82 -6.07
C GLY A 111 0.93 -20.14 -7.44
N LEU A 112 1.58 -18.99 -7.52
CA LEU A 112 1.84 -18.30 -8.78
C LEU A 112 3.08 -18.89 -9.45
N THR A 113 3.21 -18.61 -10.74
CA THR A 113 4.33 -19.07 -11.57
C THR A 113 5.09 -17.89 -12.15
N GLU A 114 6.23 -18.15 -12.77
CA GLU A 114 7.03 -17.15 -13.47
C GLU A 114 6.32 -16.48 -14.64
N ASP A 115 5.25 -17.12 -15.13
CA ASP A 115 4.40 -16.61 -16.20
C ASP A 115 3.27 -15.72 -15.71
N ASP A 116 3.06 -15.61 -14.40
CA ASP A 116 2.00 -14.79 -13.82
C ASP A 116 2.50 -13.37 -13.51
N LEU A 117 1.55 -12.44 -13.49
CA LEU A 117 1.76 -11.05 -13.09
C LEU A 117 0.85 -10.71 -11.92
N VAL A 118 1.43 -10.11 -10.88
CA VAL A 118 0.68 -9.47 -9.80
C VAL A 118 0.79 -7.96 -9.93
N ILE A 119 -0.35 -7.28 -10.05
CA ILE A 119 -0.42 -5.82 -9.99
C ILE A 119 -0.93 -5.42 -8.61
N CYS A 120 -0.08 -4.73 -7.85
CA CYS A 120 -0.43 -4.25 -6.51
C CYS A 120 -0.88 -2.79 -6.54
N LEU A 121 -2.16 -2.53 -6.25
CA LEU A 121 -2.75 -1.19 -6.20
C LEU A 121 -2.78 -0.68 -4.76
N ILE A 122 -1.84 0.20 -4.42
CA ILE A 122 -1.64 0.62 -3.03
C ILE A 122 -1.74 2.14 -2.93
N SER A 123 -2.46 2.60 -1.92
CA SER A 123 -2.53 4.02 -1.59
C SER A 123 -2.54 4.25 -0.08
N GLY A 124 -2.58 5.53 0.30
CA GLY A 124 -2.80 5.95 1.68
C GLY A 124 -3.91 5.20 2.42
N GLY A 125 -3.69 4.91 3.70
CA GLY A 125 -4.60 4.13 4.56
C GLY A 125 -4.44 2.61 4.49
N GLY A 126 -3.65 2.08 3.55
CA GLY A 126 -3.45 0.63 3.40
C GLY A 126 -2.92 -0.08 4.65
N SER A 127 -2.17 0.60 5.53
CA SER A 127 -1.66 0.01 6.77
C SER A 127 -2.77 -0.49 7.70
N ALA A 128 -3.90 0.21 7.76
CA ALA A 128 -5.06 -0.16 8.56
C ALA A 128 -5.94 -1.21 7.86
N LEU A 129 -6.08 -1.08 6.54
CA LEU A 129 -6.94 -1.95 5.72
C LEU A 129 -6.33 -3.36 5.52
N LEU A 130 -5.00 -3.49 5.41
CA LEU A 130 -4.28 -4.77 5.33
C LEU A 130 -3.74 -5.22 6.69
N ALA A 131 -4.64 -5.48 7.62
CA ALA A 131 -4.29 -5.81 9.00
C ALA A 131 -4.08 -7.30 9.25
N LEU A 132 -3.10 -7.91 8.59
CA LEU A 132 -2.71 -9.31 8.86
C LEU A 132 -1.62 -9.38 9.95
N PRO A 133 -1.89 -9.97 11.13
CA PRO A 133 -0.88 -10.21 12.15
C PRO A 133 0.17 -11.22 11.72
N ALA A 134 1.35 -11.18 12.36
CA ALA A 134 2.29 -12.28 12.27
C ALA A 134 1.70 -13.52 12.95
N GLU A 135 2.20 -14.70 12.58
CA GLU A 135 1.79 -15.95 13.23
C GLU A 135 2.00 -15.88 14.75
N GLY A 136 1.00 -16.32 15.52
CA GLY A 136 1.00 -16.25 16.98
C GLY A 136 0.53 -14.91 17.57
N ILE A 137 0.34 -13.87 16.76
CA ILE A 137 -0.15 -12.55 17.21
C ILE A 137 -1.63 -12.40 16.85
N THR A 138 -2.45 -11.90 17.78
CA THR A 138 -3.86 -11.60 17.50
C THR A 138 -4.04 -10.20 16.91
N LEU A 139 -5.20 -9.92 16.30
CA LEU A 139 -5.55 -8.56 15.89
C LEU A 139 -5.58 -7.60 17.10
N ALA A 140 -6.05 -8.08 18.25
CA ALA A 140 -6.13 -7.29 19.48
C ALA A 140 -4.73 -6.88 19.98
N ASP A 141 -3.75 -7.78 19.91
CA ASP A 141 -2.36 -7.47 20.26
C ASP A 141 -1.79 -6.34 19.38
N LYS A 142 -2.02 -6.42 18.06
CA LYS A 142 -1.58 -5.38 17.12
C LYS A 142 -2.25 -4.04 17.38
N GLN A 143 -3.54 -4.06 17.68
CA GLN A 143 -4.27 -2.84 18.02
C GLN A 143 -3.74 -2.25 19.34
N ALA A 144 -3.43 -3.08 20.34
CA ALA A 144 -2.87 -2.65 21.61
C ALA A 144 -1.50 -1.98 21.44
N VAL A 145 -0.57 -2.64 20.74
CA VAL A 145 0.76 -2.07 20.44
C VAL A 145 0.64 -0.78 19.64
N ASN A 146 -0.22 -0.74 18.63
CA ASN A 146 -0.42 0.47 17.81
C ASN A 146 -0.99 1.64 18.63
N ARG A 147 -1.93 1.39 19.56
CA ARG A 147 -2.44 2.42 20.46
C ARG A 147 -1.35 2.94 21.40
N ALA A 148 -0.52 2.05 21.95
CA ALA A 148 0.58 2.45 22.82
C ALA A 148 1.63 3.29 22.06
N LEU A 149 1.98 2.88 20.84
CA LEU A 149 2.87 3.65 19.96
C LEU A 149 2.33 5.05 19.68
N LEU A 150 1.04 5.18 19.31
CA LEU A 150 0.39 6.47 19.08
C LEU A 150 0.42 7.37 20.34
N ALA A 151 0.16 6.80 21.52
CA ALA A 151 0.16 7.54 22.78
C ALA A 151 1.56 7.95 23.24
N SER A 152 2.60 7.24 22.80
CA SER A 152 3.99 7.47 23.23
C SER A 152 4.71 8.63 22.55
N GLY A 153 4.13 9.18 21.47
CA GLY A 153 4.81 10.20 20.65
C GLY A 153 5.89 9.64 19.72
N ALA A 154 5.91 8.33 19.48
CA ALA A 154 6.79 7.70 18.50
C ALA A 154 6.59 8.31 17.11
N SER A 155 7.68 8.51 16.37
CA SER A 155 7.59 9.01 15.00
C SER A 155 6.93 8.00 14.06
N ILE A 156 6.34 8.46 12.96
CA ILE A 156 5.70 7.58 11.97
C ILE A 156 6.63 6.47 11.45
N ARG A 157 7.93 6.78 11.32
CA ARG A 157 8.97 5.84 10.89
C ARG A 157 9.21 4.74 11.93
N GLU A 158 9.33 5.10 13.20
CA GLU A 158 9.48 4.14 14.31
C GLU A 158 8.23 3.27 14.46
N MET A 159 7.05 3.87 14.34
CA MET A 159 5.79 3.13 14.32
C MET A 159 5.72 2.16 13.14
N ASN A 160 6.17 2.57 11.95
CA ASN A 160 6.20 1.70 10.77
C ASN A 160 7.18 0.54 10.95
N CYS A 161 8.36 0.78 11.52
CA CYS A 161 9.32 -0.27 11.89
C CYS A 161 8.62 -1.37 12.71
N VAL A 162 8.03 -1.03 13.87
CA VAL A 162 7.33 -2.02 14.71
C VAL A 162 6.19 -2.69 13.96
N ARG A 163 5.34 -1.93 13.25
CA ARG A 163 4.18 -2.48 12.52
C ARG A 163 4.56 -3.49 11.43
N ARG A 164 5.70 -3.32 10.75
CA ARG A 164 6.20 -4.28 9.75
C ARG A 164 6.62 -5.58 10.41
N HIS A 165 7.34 -5.53 11.52
CA HIS A 165 7.80 -6.72 12.22
C HIS A 165 6.69 -7.52 12.93
N LEU A 166 5.51 -6.91 13.15
CA LEU A 166 4.34 -7.58 13.71
C LEU A 166 3.31 -8.03 12.63
N SER A 167 3.69 -8.09 11.36
CA SER A 167 2.75 -8.38 10.27
C SER A 167 3.21 -9.51 9.36
N ALA A 168 2.29 -10.37 8.95
CA ALA A 168 2.58 -11.40 7.94
C ALA A 168 2.47 -10.91 6.49
N ILE A 169 2.09 -9.65 6.25
CA ILE A 169 1.89 -9.09 4.89
C ILE A 169 2.72 -7.83 4.58
N LYS A 170 3.14 -7.08 5.61
CA LYS A 170 3.93 -5.85 5.47
C LYS A 170 5.44 -6.15 5.41
N GLY A 171 6.23 -5.15 4.98
CA GLY A 171 7.70 -5.27 4.88
C GLY A 171 8.14 -6.30 3.83
N GLY A 172 7.62 -6.16 2.62
CA GLY A 172 7.96 -6.98 1.45
C GLY A 172 7.33 -8.37 1.43
N ARG A 173 6.62 -8.77 2.50
CA ARG A 173 6.08 -10.13 2.63
C ARG A 173 4.99 -10.47 1.63
N LEU A 174 4.21 -9.49 1.17
CA LEU A 174 3.24 -9.74 0.09
C LEU A 174 3.97 -10.06 -1.22
N ALA A 175 4.95 -9.24 -1.61
CA ALA A 175 5.73 -9.51 -2.82
C ALA A 175 6.50 -10.83 -2.73
N ALA A 176 7.07 -11.15 -1.56
CA ALA A 176 7.73 -12.43 -1.37
C ALA A 176 6.78 -13.64 -1.42
N ALA A 177 5.51 -13.47 -1.02
CA ALA A 177 4.49 -14.51 -1.16
C ALA A 177 4.12 -14.76 -2.64
N CYS A 178 4.21 -13.72 -3.48
CA CYS A 178 3.93 -13.81 -4.92
C CYS A 178 5.03 -14.51 -5.74
N HIS A 179 6.23 -14.68 -5.18
CA HIS A 179 7.34 -15.32 -5.89
C HIS A 179 6.95 -16.75 -6.34
N PRO A 180 7.25 -17.14 -7.61
CA PRO A 180 8.16 -16.49 -8.56
C PRO A 180 7.53 -15.53 -9.58
N ALA A 181 6.26 -15.15 -9.42
CA ALA A 181 5.60 -14.20 -10.32
C ALA A 181 6.25 -12.81 -10.30
N GLN A 182 6.08 -12.07 -11.40
CA GLN A 182 6.42 -10.65 -11.41
C GLN A 182 5.43 -9.87 -10.54
N VAL A 183 5.93 -8.90 -9.77
CA VAL A 183 5.09 -8.00 -8.96
C VAL A 183 5.31 -6.57 -9.43
N VAL A 184 4.26 -5.89 -9.87
CA VAL A 184 4.30 -4.45 -10.23
C VAL A 184 3.42 -3.70 -9.25
N SER A 185 4.03 -2.88 -8.39
CA SER A 185 3.34 -2.05 -7.42
C SER A 185 3.08 -0.66 -7.98
N LEU A 186 1.81 -0.29 -8.10
CA LEU A 186 1.36 1.03 -8.51
C LEU A 186 0.90 1.78 -7.27
N LEU A 187 1.65 2.81 -6.90
CA LEU A 187 1.51 3.51 -5.62
C LEU A 187 0.95 4.92 -5.81
N ILE A 188 -0.05 5.30 -5.01
CA ILE A 188 -0.43 6.70 -4.79
C ILE A 188 0.04 7.09 -3.38
N SER A 189 0.98 8.03 -3.30
CA SER A 189 1.59 8.45 -2.04
C SER A 189 0.76 9.54 -1.35
N ASP A 190 0.49 9.34 -0.06
CA ASP A 190 0.07 10.40 0.89
C ASP A 190 1.10 10.58 2.03
N VAL A 191 2.34 10.09 1.82
CA VAL A 191 3.40 10.07 2.84
C VAL A 191 4.46 11.14 2.50
N PRO A 192 4.89 11.97 3.47
CA PRO A 192 5.99 12.90 3.25
C PRO A 192 7.29 12.19 2.79
N GLY A 193 7.85 12.65 1.68
CA GLY A 193 9.08 12.09 1.09
C GLY A 193 8.86 10.87 0.21
N ASP A 194 7.62 10.41 0.03
CA ASP A 194 7.20 9.38 -0.93
C ASP A 194 7.95 8.04 -0.85
N ASP A 195 8.55 7.73 0.32
CA ASP A 195 9.28 6.48 0.51
C ASP A 195 8.33 5.27 0.42
N PRO A 196 8.49 4.37 -0.58
CA PRO A 196 7.59 3.25 -0.79
C PRO A 196 7.45 2.31 0.41
N ILE A 197 8.47 2.19 1.27
CA ILE A 197 8.41 1.31 2.46
C ILE A 197 7.44 1.83 3.53
N ASP A 198 7.14 3.14 3.49
CA ASP A 198 6.22 3.79 4.42
C ASP A 198 4.78 3.82 3.90
N ILE A 199 4.57 3.75 2.57
CA ILE A 199 3.25 3.69 1.95
C ILE A 199 2.61 2.33 2.25
N ALA A 200 1.50 2.35 3.01
CA ALA A 200 0.85 1.14 3.54
C ALA A 200 1.79 0.21 4.34
N SER A 201 2.90 0.74 4.86
CA SER A 201 4.00 -0.02 5.49
C SER A 201 4.66 -1.03 4.53
N GLY A 202 4.72 -0.70 3.24
CA GLY A 202 5.51 -1.38 2.21
C GLY A 202 5.30 -2.88 2.11
N PRO A 203 4.07 -3.38 1.84
CA PRO A 203 3.83 -4.81 1.70
C PRO A 203 4.62 -5.46 0.55
N THR A 204 5.03 -4.66 -0.44
CA THR A 204 5.75 -5.13 -1.64
C THR A 204 7.19 -4.63 -1.74
N VAL A 205 7.68 -3.93 -0.71
CA VAL A 205 8.99 -3.27 -0.70
C VAL A 205 9.86 -3.87 0.40
N ALA A 206 11.15 -4.08 0.11
CA ALA A 206 12.10 -4.59 1.09
C ALA A 206 12.23 -3.65 2.29
N ASP A 207 12.46 -4.23 3.46
CA ASP A 207 12.56 -3.53 4.73
C ASP A 207 13.96 -3.71 5.33
N SER A 208 14.68 -2.60 5.50
CA SER A 208 16.03 -2.60 6.07
C SER A 208 16.04 -2.64 7.60
N THR A 209 14.91 -2.40 8.27
CA THR A 209 14.83 -2.51 9.73
C THR A 209 14.79 -3.96 10.18
N THR A 210 15.10 -4.22 11.43
CA THR A 210 15.19 -5.55 12.05
C THR A 210 14.24 -5.68 13.24
N CYS A 211 14.01 -6.91 13.70
CA CYS A 211 13.33 -7.15 14.96
C CYS A 211 14.04 -6.47 16.14
N ALA A 212 15.37 -6.32 16.08
CA ALA A 212 16.13 -5.58 17.09
C ALA A 212 15.76 -4.09 17.09
N ASP A 213 15.64 -3.47 15.91
CA ASP A 213 15.18 -2.07 15.79
C ASP A 213 13.76 -1.90 16.35
N ALA A 214 12.86 -2.84 16.07
CA ALA A 214 11.50 -2.82 16.61
C ALA A 214 11.48 -2.94 18.14
N LEU A 215 12.30 -3.84 18.71
CA LEU A 215 12.45 -3.99 20.16
C LEU A 215 13.04 -2.74 20.80
N ASP A 216 14.00 -2.09 20.14
CA ASP A 216 14.63 -0.87 20.63
C ASP A 216 13.64 0.31 20.63
N VAL A 217 12.78 0.42 19.62
CA VAL A 217 11.66 1.39 19.62
C VAL A 217 10.73 1.12 20.81
N ILE A 218 10.25 -0.11 20.98
CA ILE A 218 9.33 -0.45 22.08
C ILE A 218 9.98 -0.12 23.43
N ARG A 219 11.25 -0.47 23.63
CA ARG A 219 11.99 -0.19 24.87
C ARG A 219 12.15 1.31 25.11
N ARG A 220 12.52 2.08 24.08
CA ARG A 220 12.71 3.55 24.16
C ARG A 220 11.47 4.25 24.68
N TYR A 221 10.30 3.79 24.25
CA TYR A 221 9.01 4.38 24.61
C TYR A 221 8.34 3.70 25.82
N GLY A 222 8.98 2.71 26.46
CA GLY A 222 8.42 2.01 27.61
C GLY A 222 7.09 1.31 27.32
N ILE A 223 6.90 0.83 26.09
CA ILE A 223 5.64 0.21 25.66
C ILE A 223 5.54 -1.21 26.24
N GLU A 224 4.47 -1.45 26.99
CA GLU A 224 4.15 -2.80 27.47
C GLU A 224 3.78 -3.70 26.28
N MET A 225 4.50 -4.81 26.14
CA MET A 225 4.29 -5.77 25.06
C MET A 225 3.41 -6.92 25.53
N PRO A 226 2.39 -7.30 24.74
CA PRO A 226 1.77 -8.61 24.88
C PRO A 226 2.85 -9.71 24.78
N PRO A 227 2.78 -10.81 25.57
CA PRO A 227 3.79 -11.86 25.56
C PRO A 227 4.06 -12.45 24.17
N ALA A 228 3.02 -12.62 23.35
CA ALA A 228 3.15 -13.11 21.98
C ALA A 228 3.94 -12.17 21.06
N VAL A 229 3.81 -10.86 21.25
CA VAL A 229 4.57 -9.85 20.50
C VAL A 229 6.05 -9.92 20.86
N GLU A 230 6.35 -10.01 22.16
CA GLU A 230 7.72 -10.14 22.64
C GLU A 230 8.39 -11.41 22.11
N ASP A 231 7.69 -12.55 22.17
CA ASP A 231 8.20 -13.84 21.64
C ASP A 231 8.51 -13.76 20.15
N VAL A 232 7.61 -13.20 19.33
CA VAL A 232 7.83 -13.06 17.87
C VAL A 232 9.03 -12.17 17.54
N LEU A 233 9.21 -11.08 18.28
CA LEU A 233 10.34 -10.17 18.03
C LEU A 233 11.65 -10.76 18.52
N ARG A 234 11.70 -11.35 19.72
CA ARG A 234 12.93 -11.92 20.29
C ARG A 234 13.41 -13.18 19.57
N SER A 235 12.48 -13.99 19.07
CA SER A 235 12.81 -15.19 18.29
C SER A 235 13.27 -14.88 16.86
N GLY A 236 13.11 -13.64 16.38
CA GLY A 236 13.38 -13.26 15.00
C GLY A 236 12.35 -13.76 13.99
N ARG A 237 11.28 -14.45 14.42
CA ARG A 237 10.19 -14.87 13.52
C ARG A 237 9.47 -13.66 12.89
N GLY A 238 9.56 -12.49 13.52
CA GLY A 238 9.06 -11.22 13.00
C GLY A 238 9.95 -10.56 11.95
N GLU A 239 11.05 -11.18 11.49
CA GLU A 239 11.93 -10.55 10.50
C GLU A 239 11.22 -10.36 9.15
N SER A 240 11.38 -9.14 8.61
CA SER A 240 10.83 -8.70 7.33
C SER A 240 11.73 -9.11 6.16
N VAL A 241 11.24 -8.93 4.93
CA VAL A 241 12.00 -9.28 3.72
C VAL A 241 13.08 -8.23 3.49
N LYS A 242 14.34 -8.66 3.42
CA LYS A 242 15.49 -7.75 3.37
C LYS A 242 15.84 -7.28 1.96
N PRO A 243 16.51 -6.13 1.82
CA PRO A 243 17.13 -5.75 0.55
C PRO A 243 18.02 -6.88 0.02
N GLY A 244 17.88 -7.21 -1.25
CA GLY A 244 18.63 -8.31 -1.89
C GLY A 244 18.01 -9.70 -1.75
N ASP A 245 16.85 -9.86 -1.09
CA ASP A 245 16.14 -11.14 -1.08
C ASP A 245 15.74 -11.54 -2.51
N PRO A 246 16.11 -12.75 -2.99
CA PRO A 246 15.86 -13.18 -4.37
C PRO A 246 14.37 -13.21 -4.71
N ARG A 247 13.48 -13.35 -3.72
CA ARG A 247 12.03 -13.34 -3.95
C ARG A 247 11.50 -11.97 -4.40
N LEU A 248 12.27 -10.91 -4.20
CA LEU A 248 11.95 -9.56 -4.66
C LEU A 248 12.65 -9.20 -5.98
N ALA A 249 13.44 -10.10 -6.57
CA ALA A 249 14.21 -9.81 -7.79
C ALA A 249 13.33 -9.41 -9.00
N ARG A 250 12.05 -9.82 -8.99
CA ARG A 250 11.05 -9.49 -10.02
C ARG A 250 9.98 -8.51 -9.53
N ALA A 251 10.24 -7.82 -8.43
CA ALA A 251 9.35 -6.78 -7.91
C ALA A 251 9.76 -5.41 -8.45
N GLU A 252 8.79 -4.67 -8.98
CA GLU A 252 8.92 -3.32 -9.49
C GLU A 252 7.97 -2.39 -8.73
N THR A 253 8.41 -1.17 -8.45
CA THR A 253 7.61 -0.15 -7.76
C THR A 253 7.53 1.11 -8.61
N ARG A 254 6.31 1.59 -8.84
CA ARG A 254 6.02 2.82 -9.59
C ARG A 254 5.19 3.74 -8.72
N LEU A 255 5.69 4.95 -8.46
CA LEU A 255 4.89 6.04 -7.91
C LEU A 255 4.08 6.65 -9.06
N VAL A 256 2.76 6.47 -9.00
CA VAL A 256 1.81 6.91 -10.03
C VAL A 256 1.29 8.31 -9.75
N ALA A 257 1.18 8.67 -8.47
CA ALA A 257 0.88 10.03 -8.05
C ALA A 257 1.57 10.33 -6.71
N THR A 258 2.16 11.52 -6.63
CA THR A 258 2.76 12.06 -5.40
C THR A 258 2.32 13.51 -5.19
N PRO A 259 2.47 14.06 -3.97
CA PRO A 259 2.20 15.48 -3.72
C PRO A 259 3.02 16.41 -4.63
N GLN A 260 4.29 16.06 -4.93
CA GLN A 260 5.14 16.86 -5.82
C GLN A 260 4.61 16.87 -7.26
N MET A 261 4.19 15.72 -7.80
CA MET A 261 3.59 15.64 -9.14
C MET A 261 2.35 16.53 -9.27
N ALA A 262 1.55 16.65 -8.20
CA ALA A 262 0.39 17.54 -8.20
C ALA A 262 0.77 19.03 -8.19
N LEU A 263 1.86 19.39 -7.49
CA LEU A 263 2.40 20.75 -7.53
C LEU A 263 2.99 21.09 -8.90
N ASP A 264 3.71 20.15 -9.51
CA ASP A 264 4.28 20.33 -10.86
C ASP A 264 3.17 20.49 -11.90
N ALA A 265 2.10 19.69 -11.81
CA ALA A 265 0.92 19.82 -12.68
C ALA A 265 0.17 21.15 -12.48
N ALA A 266 0.16 21.69 -11.26
CA ALA A 266 -0.42 22.99 -10.98
C ALA A 266 0.42 24.16 -11.53
N ALA A 267 1.74 23.96 -11.69
CA ALA A 267 2.68 24.97 -12.14
C ALA A 267 2.82 25.04 -13.68
N ALA A 268 2.43 23.98 -14.39
CA ALA A 268 2.48 23.86 -15.84
C ALA A 268 1.40 24.69 -16.56
#